data_AF-D9X2B3-F1
#
_entry.id   AF-D9X2B3-F1
#
_cell.length_a   1.000
_cell.length_b   1.000
_cell.length_c   1.000
_cell.angle_alpha   90.00
_cell.angle_beta   90.00
_cell.angle_gamma   90.00
#
_symmetry.space_group_name_H-M   'P 1'
#
loop_
_entity.id
_entity.type
_entity.pdbx_description
1 polymer ?
#
loop_
_entity_poly.entity_id
_entity_poly.type
_entity_poly.pdbx_seq_one_letter_code
_entity_poly.pdbx_strand_id
1 'polypeptide(L)'
;MLRSKGAGFVVAGLVLAVGGCGSGGTHEDGGSNATAEAADGDDFAACSDGACEVLVTSTADITANGVTVHVSVDDSVTFRTPGTITNLGGRGGVAQFGFDLKVKVVAHHGKTAVLEFAVP
;
A
#
# COMPACT_ATOMS: atom_id res chain seq x y z
N MET A 1 -46.01 27.95 -23.07
CA MET A 1 -46.83 26.86 -22.49
C MET A 1 -46.59 25.60 -23.32
N LEU A 2 -45.89 24.60 -22.78
CA LEU A 2 -45.98 23.23 -23.31
C LEU A 2 -45.80 22.25 -22.15
N ARG A 3 -46.93 21.77 -21.64
CA ARG A 3 -47.04 20.65 -20.69
C ARG A 3 -46.80 19.39 -21.50
N SER A 4 -45.80 18.59 -21.14
CA SER A 4 -45.79 17.18 -21.53
C SER A 4 -45.72 16.31 -20.28
N LYS A 5 -46.75 15.48 -20.17
CA LYS A 5 -47.01 14.47 -19.14
C LYS A 5 -46.13 13.24 -19.41
N GLY A 6 -45.70 12.57 -18.35
CA GLY A 6 -44.70 11.50 -18.38
C GLY A 6 -45.15 10.11 -18.83
N ALA A 7 -44.19 9.19 -18.78
CA ALA A 7 -44.24 7.72 -18.63
C ALA A 7 -42.76 7.31 -18.46
N GLY A 8 -42.29 6.60 -17.44
CA GLY A 8 -42.83 5.41 -16.82
C GLY A 8 -42.03 4.19 -17.30
N PHE A 9 -40.81 3.99 -16.80
CA PHE A 9 -40.09 2.72 -16.94
C PHE A 9 -39.72 2.19 -15.55
N VAL A 10 -40.39 1.09 -15.21
CA VAL A 10 -40.16 0.24 -14.04
C VAL A 10 -38.97 -0.65 -14.36
N VAL A 11 -37.86 -0.50 -13.65
CA VAL A 11 -36.82 -1.53 -13.61
C VAL A 11 -37.09 -2.37 -12.37
N ALA A 12 -37.69 -3.55 -12.61
CA ALA A 12 -37.90 -4.56 -11.61
C ALA A 12 -36.58 -5.31 -11.35
N GLY A 13 -36.11 -5.24 -10.10
CA GLY A 13 -35.53 -6.35 -9.35
C GLY A 13 -34.21 -6.97 -9.82
N LEU A 14 -33.16 -6.74 -9.03
CA LEU A 14 -32.41 -7.88 -8.47
C LEU A 14 -32.01 -7.58 -7.02
N VAL A 15 -32.65 -8.30 -6.12
CA VAL A 15 -32.32 -8.50 -4.70
C VAL A 15 -31.37 -9.73 -4.68
N LEU A 16 -30.34 -9.95 -3.85
CA LEU A 16 -30.09 -9.75 -2.42
C LEU A 16 -28.58 -9.88 -2.16
N ALA A 17 -28.01 -8.96 -1.39
CA ALA A 17 -26.95 -9.34 -0.44
C ALA A 17 -27.19 -8.56 0.85
N VAL A 18 -27.95 -9.17 1.75
CA VAL A 18 -28.04 -8.77 3.16
C VAL A 18 -26.75 -9.17 3.84
N GLY A 19 -26.10 -8.23 4.50
CA GLY A 19 -25.00 -8.50 5.43
C GLY A 19 -24.35 -7.26 5.99
N GLY A 20 -24.90 -6.70 7.08
CA GLY A 20 -24.15 -5.87 8.02
C GLY A 20 -24.50 -4.39 8.07
N CYS A 21 -25.62 -4.07 8.73
CA CYS A 21 -25.86 -2.76 9.33
C CYS A 21 -25.06 -2.68 10.64
N GLY A 22 -23.96 -1.93 10.64
CA GLY A 22 -23.26 -1.48 11.84
C GLY A 22 -23.25 0.04 11.86
N SER A 23 -24.17 0.63 12.62
CA SER A 23 -24.32 2.08 12.77
C SER A 23 -23.18 2.69 13.58
N GLY A 24 -22.67 3.83 13.12
CA GLY A 24 -22.13 4.87 13.99
C GLY A 24 -20.62 5.00 13.99
N GLY A 25 -20.13 5.95 13.19
CA GLY A 25 -18.75 6.43 13.23
C GLY A 25 -18.47 7.30 12.03
N THR A 26 -18.66 8.61 12.20
CA THR A 26 -18.16 9.64 11.29
C THR A 26 -16.71 9.36 10.92
N HIS A 27 -16.40 9.30 9.62
CA HIS A 27 -15.21 9.95 9.05
C HIS A 27 -15.50 10.26 7.58
N GLU A 28 -15.72 11.55 7.32
CA GLU A 28 -15.07 12.27 6.22
C GLU A 28 -13.58 11.86 6.25
N ASP A 29 -12.88 11.51 5.17
CA ASP A 29 -12.57 12.26 3.97
C ASP A 29 -11.87 11.24 3.03
N GLY A 30 -12.10 11.23 1.72
CA GLY A 30 -11.42 12.17 0.84
C GLY A 30 -9.97 11.73 0.59
N GLY A 31 -9.70 11.08 -0.54
CA GLY A 31 -8.31 10.93 -0.98
C GLY A 31 -7.99 9.80 -1.94
N SER A 32 -8.56 9.81 -3.14
CA SER A 32 -7.72 9.50 -4.30
C SER A 32 -6.69 10.63 -4.46
N ASN A 33 -5.65 10.65 -3.63
CA ASN A 33 -4.50 11.53 -3.83
C ASN A 33 -3.27 11.07 -3.00
N ALA A 34 -2.24 10.61 -3.70
CA ALA A 34 -0.84 10.43 -3.25
C ALA A 34 -0.45 9.26 -2.31
N THR A 35 -1.36 8.35 -1.95
CA THR A 35 -1.04 7.04 -1.32
C THR A 35 -1.26 5.84 -2.24
N ALA A 36 -1.73 6.09 -3.47
CA ALA A 36 -2.03 5.08 -4.49
C ALA A 36 -0.78 4.54 -5.24
N GLU A 37 0.42 4.78 -4.73
CA GLU A 37 1.66 4.43 -5.45
C GLU A 37 2.20 3.03 -5.17
N ALA A 38 1.73 2.34 -4.12
CA ALA A 38 2.14 0.98 -3.80
C ALA A 38 1.05 -0.02 -4.18
N ALA A 39 1.38 -1.07 -4.93
CA ALA A 39 0.41 -2.09 -5.38
C ALA A 39 -0.37 -2.75 -4.22
N ASP A 40 0.32 -3.01 -3.10
CA ASP A 40 -0.22 -3.67 -1.91
C ASP A 40 -0.51 -2.68 -0.76
N GLY A 41 -0.28 -1.38 -0.95
CA GLY A 41 -0.52 -0.37 0.08
C GLY A 41 0.28 -0.64 1.36
N ASP A 42 -0.33 -0.57 2.54
CA ASP A 42 0.29 -0.91 3.82
C ASP A 42 0.15 -2.40 4.22
N ASP A 43 -0.27 -3.28 3.31
CA ASP A 43 -0.38 -4.72 3.58
C ASP A 43 0.98 -5.43 3.50
N PHE A 44 1.77 -5.31 4.58
CA PHE A 44 3.08 -5.97 4.68
C PHE A 44 3.01 -7.50 4.71
N ALA A 45 1.82 -8.10 4.92
CA ALA A 45 1.67 -9.55 4.87
C ALA A 45 1.74 -10.08 3.43
N ALA A 46 1.42 -9.26 2.43
CA ALA A 46 1.58 -9.59 1.01
C ALA A 46 3.03 -9.96 0.66
N CYS A 47 4.00 -9.37 1.37
CA CYS A 47 5.42 -9.62 1.16
C CYS A 47 5.91 -11.03 1.54
N SER A 48 5.08 -11.86 2.17
CA SER A 48 5.47 -13.17 2.71
C SER A 48 6.08 -14.11 1.66
N ASP A 49 5.65 -13.99 0.40
CA ASP A 49 6.16 -14.77 -0.74
C ASP A 49 7.46 -14.18 -1.35
N GLY A 50 7.90 -13.02 -0.88
CA GLY A 50 9.08 -12.31 -1.37
C GLY A 50 8.81 -11.35 -2.53
N ALA A 51 7.56 -11.15 -2.95
CA ALA A 51 7.17 -10.27 -4.04
C ALA A 51 5.99 -9.37 -3.63
N CYS A 52 6.26 -8.10 -3.34
CA CYS A 52 5.23 -7.14 -2.95
C CYS A 52 5.68 -5.71 -3.26
N GLU A 53 4.74 -4.78 -3.32
CA GLU A 53 5.01 -3.36 -3.37
C GLU A 53 4.20 -2.64 -2.28
N VAL A 54 4.89 -2.14 -1.25
CA VAL A 54 4.24 -1.61 -0.04
C VAL A 54 4.65 -0.17 0.25
N LEU A 55 3.74 0.58 0.85
CA LEU A 55 3.92 1.92 1.35
C LEU A 55 4.34 1.87 2.82
N VAL A 56 5.49 2.43 3.14
CA VAL A 56 5.97 2.59 4.51
C VAL A 56 5.85 4.03 4.94
N THR A 57 5.16 4.26 6.06
CA THR A 57 5.08 5.58 6.72
C THR A 57 5.91 5.59 8.01
N SER A 58 6.98 6.37 8.04
CA SER A 58 7.96 6.51 9.13
C SER A 58 8.74 5.25 9.47
N THR A 59 8.11 4.18 9.94
CA THR A 59 8.80 2.93 10.29
C THR A 59 7.88 1.72 10.11
N ALA A 60 8.40 0.63 9.56
CA ALA A 60 7.67 -0.63 9.44
C ALA A 60 8.62 -1.84 9.53
N ASP A 61 8.15 -2.92 10.14
CA ASP A 61 8.81 -4.23 10.10
C ASP A 61 8.14 -5.08 9.03
N ILE A 62 8.89 -5.43 7.98
CA ILE A 62 8.40 -6.19 6.83
C ILE A 62 9.11 -7.51 6.79
N THR A 63 8.37 -8.61 6.71
CA THR A 63 8.96 -9.94 6.53
C THR A 63 8.71 -10.41 5.11
N ALA A 64 9.77 -10.53 4.33
CA ALA A 64 9.71 -10.95 2.93
C ALA A 64 10.60 -12.16 2.69
N ASN A 65 10.05 -13.22 2.11
CA ASN A 65 10.75 -14.50 1.88
C ASN A 65 11.48 -15.03 3.14
N GLY A 66 10.87 -14.87 4.32
CA GLY A 66 11.45 -15.27 5.61
C GLY A 66 12.53 -14.32 6.17
N VAL A 67 12.85 -13.22 5.48
CA VAL A 67 13.78 -12.18 5.94
C VAL A 67 12.98 -11.02 6.53
N THR A 68 13.13 -10.78 7.83
CA THR A 68 12.56 -9.59 8.48
C THR A 68 13.49 -8.39 8.31
N VAL A 69 12.95 -7.33 7.71
CA VAL A 69 13.62 -6.06 7.44
C VAL A 69 12.87 -4.95 8.17
N HIS A 70 13.56 -4.27 9.08
CA HIS A 70 13.06 -3.06 9.71
C HIS A 70 13.39 -1.86 8.82
N VAL A 71 12.35 -1.19 8.34
CA VAL A 71 12.44 -0.01 7.47
C VAL A 71 12.20 1.23 8.32
N SER A 72 13.03 2.25 8.12
CA SER A 72 12.81 3.61 8.65
C SER A 72 12.91 4.63 7.53
N VAL A 73 11.92 5.51 7.43
CA VAL A 73 11.75 6.53 6.40
C VAL A 73 11.70 7.91 7.06
N ASP A 74 12.78 8.65 6.90
CA ASP A 74 12.88 10.07 7.25
C ASP A 74 13.37 10.83 6.01
N ASP A 75 14.46 11.59 6.09
CA ASP A 75 15.10 12.21 4.92
C ASP A 75 15.74 11.19 3.96
N SER A 76 15.86 9.92 4.40
CA SER A 76 16.35 8.79 3.61
C SER A 76 15.66 7.50 4.05
N VAL A 77 15.74 6.47 3.21
CA VAL A 77 15.24 5.14 3.54
C VAL A 77 16.37 4.28 4.11
N THR A 78 16.21 3.86 5.36
CA THR A 78 17.13 2.97 6.07
C THR A 78 16.48 1.61 6.23
N PHE A 79 17.23 0.56 5.91
CA PHE A 79 16.86 -0.83 6.09
C PHE A 79 17.78 -1.46 7.13
N ARG A 80 17.21 -2.19 8.07
CA ARG A 80 17.94 -2.90 9.12
C ARG A 80 17.50 -4.36 9.16
N THR A 81 18.46 -5.26 9.12
CA THR A 81 18.29 -6.69 9.37
C THR A 81 19.15 -7.08 10.58
N PRO A 82 19.00 -8.29 11.15
CA PRO A 82 19.68 -8.69 12.40
C PRO A 82 21.22 -8.57 12.41
N GLY A 83 21.87 -8.36 11.26
CA GLY A 83 23.31 -8.15 11.18
C GLY A 83 23.76 -7.06 10.22
N THR A 84 22.85 -6.27 9.62
CA THR A 84 23.22 -5.28 8.60
C THR A 84 22.30 -4.07 8.64
N ILE A 85 22.90 -2.88 8.54
CA ILE A 85 22.18 -1.62 8.35
C ILE A 85 22.60 -1.07 6.99
N THR A 86 21.63 -0.87 6.10
CA THR A 86 21.84 -0.33 4.76
C THR A 86 20.98 0.92 4.59
N ASN A 87 21.58 2.04 4.22
CA ASN A 87 20.85 3.25 3.85
C ASN A 87 20.89 3.39 2.33
N LEU A 88 19.71 3.39 1.69
CA LEU A 88 19.59 3.50 0.24
C LEU A 88 19.39 4.93 -0.25
N GLY A 89 19.32 5.90 0.67
CA GLY A 89 19.03 7.28 0.31
C GLY A 89 17.60 7.43 -0.23
N GLY A 90 17.46 8.27 -1.26
CA GLY A 90 16.19 8.57 -1.91
C GLY A 90 15.79 7.61 -3.03
N ARG A 91 14.85 8.05 -3.86
CA ARG A 91 14.25 7.29 -4.96
C ARG A 91 15.29 6.65 -5.89
N GLY A 92 15.10 5.37 -6.22
CA GLY A 92 15.96 4.61 -7.13
C GLY A 92 17.07 3.79 -6.43
N GLY A 93 17.21 3.89 -5.10
CA GLY A 93 18.10 3.02 -4.34
C GLY A 93 17.64 1.57 -4.37
N VAL A 94 18.57 0.64 -4.55
CA VAL A 94 18.31 -0.81 -4.53
C VAL A 94 19.23 -1.46 -3.50
N ALA A 95 18.65 -2.17 -2.54
CA ALA A 95 19.35 -3.06 -1.63
C ALA A 95 19.14 -4.50 -2.07
N GLN A 96 20.16 -5.32 -1.85
CA GLN A 96 20.03 -6.76 -1.94
C GLN A 96 20.44 -7.35 -0.60
N PHE A 97 19.56 -8.15 -0.01
CA PHE A 97 19.79 -8.87 1.23
C PHE A 97 20.04 -10.34 0.89
N GLY A 98 21.31 -10.75 0.96
CA GLY A 98 21.72 -12.11 0.60
C GLY A 98 21.47 -12.43 -0.88
N PHE A 99 21.04 -13.67 -1.15
CA PHE A 99 20.64 -14.12 -2.49
C PHE A 99 19.11 -14.27 -2.64
N ASP A 100 18.37 -13.90 -1.60
CA ASP A 100 16.99 -14.30 -1.41
C ASP A 100 16.01 -13.13 -1.51
N LEU A 101 16.49 -11.88 -1.44
CA LEU A 101 15.63 -10.71 -1.44
C LEU A 101 16.32 -9.47 -2.01
N LYS A 102 15.63 -8.80 -2.93
CA LYS A 102 15.99 -7.49 -3.48
C LYS A 102 14.90 -6.50 -3.09
N VAL A 103 15.30 -5.30 -2.69
CA VAL A 103 14.39 -4.22 -2.30
C VAL A 103 14.76 -2.96 -3.04
N LYS A 104 13.76 -2.28 -3.61
CA LYS A 104 13.94 -1.08 -4.42
C LYS A 104 13.04 0.03 -3.90
N VAL A 105 13.60 1.23 -3.77
CA VAL A 105 12.85 2.44 -3.43
C VAL A 105 12.21 2.99 -4.70
N VAL A 106 10.92 2.71 -4.87
CA VAL A 106 10.13 3.16 -6.05
C VAL A 106 9.79 4.64 -5.93
N ALA A 107 9.44 5.10 -4.72
CA ALA A 107 9.13 6.49 -4.42
C ALA A 107 9.55 6.83 -2.98
N HIS A 108 9.85 8.10 -2.73
CA HIS A 108 10.17 8.63 -1.40
C HIS A 108 9.73 10.09 -1.31
N HIS A 109 8.87 10.40 -0.34
CA HIS A 109 8.29 11.71 -0.09
C HIS A 109 8.19 11.97 1.42
N GLY A 110 9.13 12.76 1.94
CA GLY A 110 9.19 13.03 3.38
C GLY A 110 9.27 11.73 4.18
N LYS A 111 8.30 11.49 5.06
CA LYS A 111 8.24 10.29 5.90
C LYS A 111 7.53 9.10 5.25
N THR A 112 7.33 9.12 3.94
CA THR A 112 6.64 8.06 3.20
C THR A 112 7.53 7.53 2.09
N ALA A 113 7.58 6.22 1.93
CA ALA A 113 8.32 5.58 0.83
C ALA A 113 7.56 4.38 0.30
N VAL A 114 7.58 4.21 -1.02
CA VAL A 114 7.08 3.00 -1.68
C VAL A 114 8.26 2.09 -1.97
N LEU A 115 8.13 0.85 -1.53
CA LEU A 115 9.16 -0.16 -1.59
C LEU A 115 8.67 -1.37 -2.37
N GLU A 116 9.44 -1.75 -3.37
CA GLU A 116 9.23 -2.95 -4.17
C GLU A 116 10.20 -4.03 -3.67
N PHE A 117 9.65 -5.13 -3.16
CA PHE A 117 10.37 -6.33 -2.76
C PHE A 117 10.24 -7.38 -3.86
N ALA A 118 11.35 -8.01 -4.22
CA ALA A 118 11.37 -9.07 -5.21
C ALA A 118 12.44 -10.12 -4.87
N VAL A 119 12.10 -11.38 -5.05
CA VAL A 119 13.07 -12.49 -5.11
C VAL A 119 13.86 -12.39 -6.43
N PRO A 120 15.20 -12.46 -6.41
CA PRO A 120 16.04 -12.28 -7.60
C PRO A 120 15.98 -13.41 -8.63
#